data_AF-A0AA40ESM9-F1
#
_entry.id   AF-A0AA40ESM9-F1
#
_cell.length_a   1.000
_cell.length_b   1.000
_cell.length_c   1.000
_cell.angle_alpha   90.00
_cell.angle_beta   90.00
_cell.angle_gamma   90.00
#
_symmetry.space_group_name_H-M   'P 1'
#
loop_
_entity.id
_entity.type
_entity.pdbx_description
1 polymer ?
#
loop_
_entity_poly.entity_id
_entity_poly.type
_entity_poly.pdbx_seq_one_letter_code
_entity_poly.pdbx_strand_id
1 'polypeptide(L)'
;MTGPTLSKMPCYRYIITDASLYREQKAPYQLFSRRWQSMDIVDIPSSDWAPSSRTRTIVVTHLNVSTPFAFQVREFMPAEGDKMEDEVIDPVDGTVTKMPIPRFAVAEMKNTAERMRAFVDGNIYNFITATVGSDELLWETYLMAFRQTRQEQTLLSNTFRLWVVCRMTSSPVYICGDDTLGGTPHPLYNNKIPMPLIMTAQFECINYTTFLRPWSKAVLKQLNDLVLAKKREYWFTIYLVMFVLLHSCAMITRRDAETARQYKMPVSA
;
A
#
# COMPACT_ATOMS: atom_id res chain seq x y z
N MET A 1 31.23 -27.45 39.91
CA MET A 1 29.84 -26.93 39.80
C MET A 1 29.91 -25.60 39.08
N THR A 2 29.56 -25.58 37.79
CA THR A 2 29.43 -24.33 37.02
C THR A 2 28.05 -23.74 37.33
N GLY A 3 28.02 -22.56 37.94
CA GLY A 3 26.78 -21.86 38.27
C GLY A 3 25.99 -21.48 37.01
N PRO A 4 24.69 -21.16 37.15
CA PRO A 4 23.86 -20.78 36.02
C PRO A 4 24.45 -19.56 35.30
N THR A 5 24.70 -19.73 34.00
CA THR A 5 25.21 -18.65 33.14
C THR A 5 24.02 -17.79 32.74
N LEU A 6 23.97 -16.55 33.25
CA LEU A 6 23.02 -15.53 32.78
C LEU A 6 23.21 -15.33 31.28
N SER A 7 22.20 -15.70 30.48
CA SER A 7 22.19 -15.44 29.05
C SER A 7 22.26 -13.91 28.85
N LYS A 8 23.35 -13.42 28.25
CA LYS A 8 23.47 -12.02 27.86
C LYS A 8 22.54 -11.80 26.67
N MET A 9 21.30 -11.37 26.92
CA MET A 9 20.48 -10.81 25.85
C MET A 9 21.23 -9.59 25.28
N PRO A 10 21.45 -9.52 23.96
CA PRO A 10 22.07 -8.35 23.36
C PRO A 10 21.24 -7.11 23.70
N CYS A 11 21.88 -6.11 24.30
CA CYS A 11 21.24 -4.83 24.58
C CYS A 11 21.01 -4.10 23.27
N TYR A 12 19.79 -4.20 22.72
CA TYR A 12 19.41 -3.40 21.57
C TYR A 12 19.02 -2.00 22.03
N ARG A 13 19.66 -0.98 21.45
CA ARG A 13 19.35 0.43 21.68
C ARG A 13 18.61 0.99 20.48
N TYR A 14 17.36 0.57 20.30
CA TYR A 14 16.50 1.11 19.25
C TYR A 14 16.04 2.52 19.62
N ILE A 15 15.99 3.41 18.64
CA ILE A 15 15.33 4.70 18.72
C ILE A 15 14.09 4.72 17.81
N ILE A 16 13.20 5.69 18.02
CA ILE A 16 11.93 5.78 17.27
C ILE A 16 12.18 5.78 15.76
N THR A 17 13.25 6.43 15.29
CA THR A 17 13.60 6.50 13.88
C THR A 17 14.09 5.19 13.27
N ASP A 18 14.36 4.16 14.07
CA ASP A 18 14.74 2.83 13.58
C ASP A 18 13.51 1.97 13.26
N ALA A 19 12.31 2.42 13.61
CA ALA A 19 11.09 1.68 13.36
C ALA A 19 10.73 1.66 11.87
N SER A 20 10.26 0.51 11.39
CA SER A 20 9.68 0.39 10.06
C SER A 20 8.14 0.49 10.15
N LEU A 21 7.55 1.45 9.44
CA LEU A 21 6.11 1.74 9.51
C LEU A 21 5.30 1.08 8.37
N TYR A 22 5.97 0.36 7.48
CA TYR A 22 5.39 -0.33 6.34
C TYR A 22 6.35 -1.43 5.87
N ARG A 23 5.90 -2.34 5.01
CA ARG A 23 6.76 -3.40 4.47
C ARG A 23 7.82 -2.82 3.54
N GLU A 24 9.07 -2.82 3.99
CA GLU A 24 10.20 -2.37 3.16
C GLU A 24 10.50 -3.37 2.05
N GLN A 25 10.75 -2.84 0.86
CA GLN A 25 10.98 -3.62 -0.34
C GLN A 25 11.98 -2.88 -1.24
N LYS A 26 12.84 -3.64 -1.92
CA LYS A 26 13.83 -3.07 -2.84
C LYS A 26 13.22 -2.71 -4.19
N ALA A 27 12.31 -3.55 -4.68
CA ALA A 27 11.63 -3.43 -5.96
C ALA A 27 10.22 -4.04 -5.86
N PRO A 28 9.31 -3.76 -6.82
CA PRO A 28 7.99 -4.39 -6.87
C PRO A 28 8.06 -5.92 -6.92
N TYR A 29 6.92 -6.58 -6.71
CA TYR A 29 6.87 -8.05 -6.72
C TYR A 29 7.31 -8.65 -8.08
N GLN A 30 8.53 -9.20 -8.10
CA GLN A 30 9.24 -9.61 -9.33
C GLN A 30 8.63 -10.82 -10.06
N LEU A 31 7.62 -11.48 -9.48
CA LEU A 31 6.87 -12.55 -10.15
C LEU A 31 5.99 -12.00 -11.29
N PHE A 32 5.57 -10.74 -11.19
CA PHE A 32 4.64 -10.13 -12.14
C PHE A 32 5.36 -9.46 -13.32
N SER A 33 6.49 -8.82 -13.05
CA SER A 33 7.35 -8.20 -14.06
C SER A 33 8.74 -7.96 -13.49
N ARG A 34 9.74 -7.99 -14.37
CA ARG A 34 11.14 -7.64 -14.06
C ARG A 34 11.56 -6.26 -14.57
N ARG A 35 10.61 -5.46 -15.08
CA ARG A 35 10.89 -4.11 -15.61
C ARG A 35 11.46 -3.15 -14.58
N TRP A 36 11.08 -3.28 -13.30
CA TRP A 36 11.56 -2.43 -12.22
C TRP A 36 12.46 -3.21 -11.27
N GLN A 37 13.72 -2.76 -11.16
CA GLN A 37 14.73 -3.30 -10.23
C GLN A 37 14.91 -2.42 -8.97
N SER A 38 14.17 -1.31 -8.90
CA SER A 38 14.03 -0.45 -7.73
C SER A 38 12.57 0.03 -7.61
N MET A 39 12.22 0.60 -6.46
CA MET A 39 10.92 1.26 -6.25
C MET A 39 10.81 2.66 -6.90
N ASP A 40 11.79 3.07 -7.70
CA ASP A 40 11.82 4.40 -8.27
C ASP A 40 10.80 4.55 -9.41
N ILE A 41 10.33 5.77 -9.61
CA ILE A 41 9.34 6.07 -10.65
C ILE A 41 10.03 6.13 -12.01
N VAL A 42 9.88 5.06 -12.77
CA VAL A 42 10.43 4.91 -14.13
C VAL A 42 9.30 4.47 -15.05
N ASP A 43 8.97 5.29 -16.04
CA ASP A 43 7.95 4.97 -17.05
C ASP A 43 8.41 3.84 -17.98
N ILE A 44 7.44 3.18 -18.64
CA ILE A 44 7.75 2.24 -19.72
C ILE A 44 8.47 3.00 -20.85
N PRO A 45 9.59 2.47 -21.39
CA PRO A 45 10.33 3.10 -22.49
C PRO A 45 9.44 3.41 -23.68
N SER A 46 9.73 4.50 -24.40
CA SER A 46 8.95 4.90 -25.57
C SER A 46 8.87 3.81 -26.65
N SER A 47 9.93 3.01 -26.78
CA SER A 47 10.05 1.86 -27.69
C SER A 47 9.14 0.69 -27.34
N ASP A 48 8.67 0.61 -26.09
CA ASP A 48 7.96 -0.56 -25.54
C ASP A 48 6.45 -0.36 -25.56
N TRP A 49 5.95 0.79 -26.01
CA TRP A 49 4.52 0.99 -26.23
C TRP A 49 4.08 0.36 -27.55
N ALA A 50 2.87 -0.23 -27.59
CA ALA A 50 2.35 -0.78 -28.84
C ALA A 50 2.18 0.35 -29.89
N PRO A 51 2.56 0.16 -31.17
CA PRO A 51 2.63 1.25 -32.16
C PRO A 51 1.33 2.04 -32.36
N SER A 52 0.17 1.40 -32.25
CA SER A 52 -1.16 2.02 -32.39
C SER A 52 -1.84 2.32 -31.06
N SER A 53 -1.11 2.21 -29.94
CA SER A 53 -1.65 2.37 -28.59
C SER A 53 -2.06 3.81 -28.31
N ARG A 54 -3.35 3.99 -27.99
CA ARG A 54 -3.92 5.26 -27.53
C ARG A 54 -4.04 5.26 -26.00
N THR A 55 -3.95 6.45 -25.42
CA THR A 55 -4.24 6.63 -23.99
C THR A 55 -5.72 6.39 -23.74
N ARG A 56 -6.01 5.56 -22.74
CA ARG A 56 -7.36 5.27 -22.24
C ARG A 56 -7.44 5.69 -20.79
N THR A 57 -8.62 6.11 -20.36
CA THR A 57 -8.89 6.38 -18.94
C THR A 57 -9.66 5.23 -18.34
N ILE A 58 -9.12 4.61 -17.30
CA ILE A 58 -9.83 3.62 -16.49
C ILE A 58 -10.09 4.18 -15.10
N VAL A 59 -11.10 3.64 -14.43
CA VAL A 59 -11.40 3.97 -13.04
C VAL A 59 -11.23 2.72 -12.20
N VAL A 60 -10.46 2.82 -11.12
CA VAL A 60 -10.22 1.72 -10.19
C VAL A 60 -10.61 2.11 -8.78
N THR A 61 -10.84 1.13 -7.91
CA THR A 61 -11.02 1.36 -6.48
C THR A 61 -10.45 0.20 -5.68
N HIS A 62 -10.16 0.45 -4.40
CA HIS A 62 -9.74 -0.61 -3.48
C HIS A 62 -10.93 -1.49 -3.10
N LEU A 63 -10.69 -2.77 -2.87
CA LEU A 63 -11.75 -3.73 -2.55
C LEU A 63 -12.50 -3.36 -1.26
N ASN A 64 -11.77 -2.84 -0.27
CA ASN A 64 -12.27 -2.57 1.08
C ASN A 64 -12.67 -1.10 1.29
N VAL A 65 -12.38 -0.21 0.33
CA VAL A 65 -12.64 1.23 0.44
C VAL A 65 -13.14 1.73 -0.92
N SER A 66 -14.39 2.19 -0.96
CA SER A 66 -15.03 2.68 -2.19
C SER A 66 -14.64 4.14 -2.46
N THR A 67 -13.42 4.33 -2.95
CA THR A 67 -12.85 5.64 -3.31
C THR A 67 -12.27 5.54 -4.72
N PRO A 68 -13.07 5.80 -5.78
CA PRO A 68 -12.63 5.68 -7.16
C PRO A 68 -11.47 6.62 -7.50
N PHE A 69 -10.52 6.13 -8.29
CA PHE A 69 -9.39 6.91 -8.81
C PHE A 69 -9.14 6.56 -10.28
N ALA A 70 -8.90 7.59 -11.10
CA ALA A 70 -8.72 7.43 -12.53
C ALA A 70 -7.24 7.32 -12.93
N PHE A 71 -6.93 6.32 -13.75
CA PHE A 71 -5.61 6.15 -14.37
C PHE A 71 -5.68 6.44 -15.86
N GLN A 72 -4.66 7.12 -16.36
CA GLN A 72 -4.38 7.17 -17.80
C GLN A 72 -3.44 6.01 -18.13
N VAL A 73 -3.86 5.14 -19.04
CA VAL A 73 -3.16 3.89 -19.36
C VAL A 73 -2.94 3.75 -20.86
N ARG A 74 -1.89 3.02 -21.23
CA ARG A 74 -1.56 2.68 -22.61
C ARG A 74 -1.21 1.20 -22.72
N GLU A 75 -1.48 0.64 -23.88
CA GLU A 75 -1.10 -0.73 -24.22
C GLU A 75 0.41 -0.80 -24.48
N PHE A 76 1.11 -1.73 -23.84
CA PHE A 76 2.55 -1.97 -24.01
C PHE A 76 2.81 -3.28 -24.78
N MET A 77 4.00 -3.41 -25.33
CA MET A 77 4.53 -4.65 -25.91
C MET A 77 5.20 -5.47 -24.82
N PRO A 78 4.73 -6.70 -24.54
CA PRO A 78 5.32 -7.56 -23.52
C PRO A 78 6.83 -7.73 -23.71
N ALA A 79 7.57 -7.62 -22.62
CA ALA A 79 9.00 -7.87 -22.58
C ALA A 79 9.28 -9.18 -21.82
N GLU A 80 10.53 -9.66 -21.90
CA GLU A 80 10.96 -10.82 -21.14
C GLU A 80 10.73 -10.60 -19.63
N GLY A 81 10.08 -11.57 -19.00
CA GLY A 81 9.76 -11.53 -17.57
C GLY A 81 8.43 -10.86 -17.21
N ASP A 82 7.66 -10.34 -18.18
CA ASP A 82 6.28 -9.91 -17.95
C ASP A 82 5.34 -11.12 -17.86
N LYS A 83 4.53 -11.20 -16.80
CA LYS A 83 3.48 -12.21 -16.66
C LYS A 83 2.25 -11.80 -17.48
N MET A 84 1.89 -12.63 -18.47
CA MET A 84 0.79 -12.36 -19.42
C MET A 84 -0.46 -13.23 -19.19
N GLU A 85 -0.35 -14.25 -18.37
CA GLU A 85 -1.43 -15.16 -18.01
C GLU A 85 -1.36 -15.41 -16.51
N ASP A 86 -2.52 -15.46 -15.85
CA ASP A 86 -2.65 -15.97 -14.48
C ASP A 86 -3.26 -17.37 -14.47
N GLU A 87 -2.98 -18.13 -13.43
CA GLU A 87 -3.49 -19.50 -13.28
C GLU A 87 -4.43 -19.55 -12.08
N VAL A 88 -5.69 -19.90 -12.33
CA VAL A 88 -6.71 -20.07 -11.31
C VAL A 88 -6.99 -21.55 -11.14
N ILE A 89 -6.85 -22.04 -9.92
CA ILE A 89 -7.19 -23.41 -9.55
C ILE A 89 -8.62 -23.42 -9.04
N ASP A 90 -9.49 -24.20 -9.68
CA ASP A 90 -10.84 -24.45 -9.20
C ASP A 90 -10.77 -25.18 -7.84
N PRO A 91 -11.41 -24.67 -6.79
CA PRO A 91 -11.31 -25.25 -5.46
C PRO A 91 -12.08 -26.57 -5.30
N VAL A 92 -13.00 -26.90 -6.21
CA VAL A 92 -13.86 -28.09 -6.18
C VAL A 92 -13.19 -29.27 -6.87
N ASP A 93 -12.75 -29.10 -8.12
CA ASP A 93 -12.21 -30.19 -8.94
C ASP A 93 -10.68 -30.11 -9.17
N GLY A 94 -10.05 -29.01 -8.76
CA GLY A 94 -8.61 -28.80 -8.91
C GLY A 94 -8.17 -28.43 -10.33
N THR A 95 -9.10 -28.16 -11.25
CA THR A 95 -8.78 -27.78 -12.62
C THR A 95 -8.07 -26.42 -12.67
N VAL A 96 -7.06 -26.31 -13.53
CA VAL A 96 -6.29 -25.07 -13.71
C VAL A 96 -6.80 -24.34 -14.94
N THR A 97 -7.37 -23.16 -14.75
CA THR A 97 -7.80 -22.26 -15.82
C THR A 97 -6.78 -21.15 -16.00
N LYS A 98 -6.31 -20.98 -17.24
CA LYS A 98 -5.46 -19.86 -17.62
C LYS A 98 -6.31 -18.64 -17.95
N MET A 99 -6.02 -17.51 -17.33
CA MET A 99 -6.71 -16.25 -17.57
C MET A 99 -5.74 -15.23 -18.16
N PRO A 100 -6.05 -14.59 -19.30
CA PRO A 100 -5.19 -13.58 -19.89
C PRO A 100 -5.16 -12.32 -19.02
N ILE A 101 -3.99 -11.69 -18.94
CA ILE A 101 -3.77 -10.45 -18.21
C ILE A 101 -3.70 -9.29 -19.22
N PRO A 102 -4.48 -8.21 -19.04
CA PRO A 102 -4.41 -7.07 -19.93
C PRO A 102 -3.00 -6.45 -19.96
N ARG A 103 -2.44 -6.26 -21.16
CA ARG A 103 -1.13 -5.61 -21.38
C ARG A 103 -1.20 -4.08 -21.35
N PHE A 104 -1.77 -3.55 -20.27
CA PHE A 104 -1.85 -2.11 -20.05
C PHE A 104 -0.98 -1.69 -18.87
N ALA A 105 -0.45 -0.49 -18.99
CA ALA A 105 0.38 0.16 -17.99
C ALA A 105 -0.01 1.64 -17.87
N VAL A 106 0.29 2.24 -16.73
CA VAL A 106 0.15 3.68 -16.47
C VAL A 106 1.01 4.44 -17.50
N ALA A 107 0.37 5.35 -18.23
CA ALA A 107 0.99 6.08 -19.34
C ALA A 107 2.06 7.08 -18.88
N GLU A 108 1.79 7.75 -17.75
CA GLU A 108 2.68 8.75 -17.14
C GLU A 108 2.63 8.61 -15.61
N MET A 109 3.62 7.92 -15.04
CA MET A 109 3.66 7.61 -13.61
C MET A 109 3.86 8.86 -12.76
N LYS A 110 4.68 9.83 -13.21
CA LYS A 110 4.95 11.07 -12.47
C LYS A 110 3.69 11.93 -12.32
N ASN A 111 2.99 12.19 -13.42
CA ASN A 111 1.71 12.92 -13.42
C ASN A 111 0.67 12.19 -12.55
N THR A 112 0.63 10.86 -12.63
CA THR A 112 -0.23 10.05 -11.77
C THR A 112 0.11 10.20 -10.28
N ALA A 113 1.40 10.21 -9.92
CA ALA A 113 1.86 10.43 -8.55
C ALA A 113 1.43 11.81 -7.99
N GLU A 114 1.47 12.85 -8.81
CA GLU A 114 1.00 14.19 -8.44
C GLU A 114 -0.50 14.21 -8.14
N ARG A 115 -1.32 13.60 -9.01
CA ARG A 115 -2.77 13.48 -8.80
C ARG A 115 -3.11 12.63 -7.58
N MET A 116 -2.32 11.58 -7.31
CA MET A 116 -2.53 10.72 -6.14
C MET A 116 -2.34 11.46 -4.82
N ARG A 117 -1.55 12.55 -4.76
CA ARG A 117 -1.40 13.34 -3.53
C ARG A 117 -2.72 13.94 -3.09
N ALA A 118 -3.42 14.61 -4.00
CA ALA A 118 -4.74 15.19 -3.73
C ALA A 118 -5.77 14.10 -3.38
N PHE A 119 -5.68 12.93 -4.01
CA PHE A 119 -6.51 11.79 -3.66
C PHE A 119 -6.28 11.33 -2.21
N VAL A 120 -5.02 11.15 -1.78
CA VAL A 120 -4.72 10.74 -0.39
C VAL A 120 -5.26 11.76 0.60
N ASP A 121 -4.98 13.04 0.38
CA ASP A 121 -5.42 14.13 1.26
C ASP A 121 -6.96 14.19 1.37
N GLY A 122 -7.67 14.05 0.25
CA GLY A 122 -9.13 14.13 0.19
C GLY A 122 -9.86 12.90 0.73
N ASN A 123 -9.18 11.77 0.93
CA ASN A 123 -9.84 10.51 1.28
C ASN A 123 -9.49 9.97 2.68
N ILE A 124 -8.72 10.70 3.51
CA ILE A 124 -8.37 10.24 4.87
C ILE A 124 -9.61 9.78 5.66
N TYR A 125 -10.66 10.59 5.67
CA TYR A 125 -11.91 10.27 6.37
C TYR A 125 -12.60 9.01 5.81
N ASN A 126 -12.61 8.84 4.48
CA ASN A 126 -13.22 7.68 3.80
C ASN A 126 -12.47 6.38 4.15
N PHE A 127 -11.14 6.43 4.26
CA PHE A 127 -10.38 5.26 4.71
C PHE A 127 -10.63 4.98 6.20
N ILE A 128 -10.68 5.99 7.06
CA ILE A 128 -10.94 5.82 8.50
C ILE A 128 -12.29 5.13 8.72
N THR A 129 -13.36 5.70 8.14
CA THR A 129 -14.73 5.17 8.22
C THR A 129 -14.85 3.74 7.71
N ALA A 130 -14.14 3.41 6.62
CA ALA A 130 -14.22 2.08 6.01
C ALA A 130 -13.38 1.00 6.72
N THR A 131 -12.30 1.35 7.44
CA THR A 131 -11.29 0.35 7.86
C THR A 131 -11.02 0.26 9.36
N VAL A 132 -11.28 1.31 10.14
CA VAL A 132 -11.02 1.29 11.60
C VAL A 132 -11.99 0.37 12.34
N GLY A 133 -13.15 0.08 11.74
CA GLY A 133 -14.19 -0.75 12.32
C GLY A 133 -15.11 0.04 13.25
N SER A 134 -15.95 -0.69 13.99
CA SER A 134 -17.00 -0.14 14.86
C SER A 134 -16.66 -0.23 16.35
N ASP A 135 -15.42 -0.56 16.71
CA ASP A 135 -14.98 -0.54 18.11
C ASP A 135 -14.95 0.91 18.60
N GLU A 136 -15.65 1.16 19.70
CA GLU A 136 -15.85 2.51 20.24
C GLU A 136 -14.52 3.17 20.63
N LEU A 137 -13.62 2.43 21.28
CA LEU A 137 -12.33 2.95 21.69
C LEU A 137 -11.45 3.30 20.49
N LEU A 138 -11.37 2.42 19.49
CA LEU A 138 -10.66 2.69 18.24
C LEU A 138 -11.23 3.92 17.54
N TRP A 139 -12.55 3.96 17.38
CA TRP A 139 -13.23 5.04 16.66
C TRP A 139 -13.03 6.40 17.32
N GLU A 140 -13.31 6.50 18.63
CA GLU A 140 -13.15 7.73 19.38
C GLU A 140 -11.69 8.20 19.41
N THR A 141 -10.73 7.27 19.49
CA THR A 141 -9.30 7.64 19.47
C THR A 141 -8.88 8.18 18.11
N TYR A 142 -9.35 7.59 17.01
CA TYR A 142 -9.11 8.12 15.66
C TYR A 142 -9.79 9.48 15.46
N LEU A 143 -10.99 9.67 15.99
CA LEU A 143 -11.71 10.93 15.92
C LEU A 143 -11.01 12.04 16.72
N MET A 144 -10.51 11.72 17.92
CA MET A 144 -9.68 12.63 18.73
C MET A 144 -8.40 13.03 17.98
N ALA A 145 -7.73 12.06 17.35
CA ALA A 145 -6.53 12.29 16.55
C ALA A 145 -6.82 13.17 15.32
N PHE A 146 -7.92 12.91 14.61
CA PHE A 146 -8.32 13.64 13.42
C PHE A 146 -8.73 15.09 13.72
N ARG A 147 -9.36 15.33 14.87
CA ARG A 147 -9.82 16.65 15.31
C ARG A 147 -8.75 17.51 15.99
N GLN A 148 -7.55 16.98 16.24
CA GLN A 148 -6.51 17.75 16.91
C GLN A 148 -6.01 18.91 16.04
N THR A 149 -6.18 20.16 16.53
CA THR A 149 -5.87 21.40 15.78
C THR A 149 -4.61 22.13 16.28
N ARG A 150 -3.87 21.54 17.22
CA ARG A 150 -2.66 22.15 17.80
C ARG A 150 -1.52 22.31 16.77
N GLN A 151 -0.46 23.02 17.17
CA GLN A 151 0.78 23.20 16.40
C GLN A 151 1.38 21.87 15.88
N GLU A 152 1.08 20.75 16.54
CA GLU A 152 1.48 19.41 16.10
C GLU A 152 0.58 18.76 15.03
N GLN A 153 -0.38 19.51 14.47
CA GLN A 153 -1.29 19.05 13.41
C GLN A 153 -0.54 18.46 12.21
N THR A 154 0.64 19.00 11.89
CA THR A 154 1.50 18.49 10.80
C THR A 154 1.93 17.05 11.03
N LEU A 155 2.26 16.66 12.28
CA LEU A 155 2.63 15.28 12.59
C LEU A 155 1.44 14.36 12.37
N LEU A 156 0.28 14.66 12.98
CA LEU A 156 -0.93 13.84 12.84
C LEU A 156 -1.42 13.76 11.38
N SER A 157 -1.37 14.86 10.64
CA SER A 157 -1.71 14.88 9.22
C SER A 157 -0.79 13.97 8.40
N ASN A 158 0.53 14.02 8.64
CA ASN A 158 1.48 13.10 8.00
C ASN A 158 1.29 11.65 8.44
N THR A 159 0.93 11.42 9.71
CA THR A 159 0.58 10.09 10.23
C THR A 159 -0.64 9.53 9.49
N PHE A 160 -1.71 10.32 9.31
CA PHE A 160 -2.89 9.88 8.58
C PHE A 160 -2.63 9.66 7.09
N ARG A 161 -1.84 10.52 6.45
CA ARG A 161 -1.41 10.32 5.05
C ARG A 161 -0.65 9.01 4.88
N LEU A 162 0.35 8.77 5.73
CA LEU A 162 1.10 7.51 5.74
C LEU A 162 0.15 6.33 5.98
N TRP A 163 -0.74 6.46 6.95
CA TRP A 163 -1.75 5.47 7.31
C TRP A 163 -2.65 5.12 6.11
N VAL A 164 -3.15 6.09 5.35
CA VAL A 164 -3.92 5.83 4.13
C VAL A 164 -3.09 5.06 3.11
N VAL A 165 -1.85 5.47 2.87
CA VAL A 165 -1.03 4.85 1.83
C VAL A 165 -0.67 3.40 2.16
N CYS A 166 -0.31 3.04 3.40
CA CYS A 166 -0.11 1.61 3.67
C CYS A 166 -1.40 0.77 3.59
N ARG A 167 -2.59 1.39 3.66
CA ARG A 167 -3.86 0.72 3.33
C ARG A 167 -4.07 0.56 1.83
N MET A 168 -3.69 1.55 1.04
CA MET A 168 -3.71 1.47 -0.42
C MET A 168 -2.81 0.33 -0.94
N THR A 169 -1.60 0.17 -0.38
CA THR A 169 -0.65 -0.86 -0.81
C THR A 169 -0.96 -2.27 -0.30
N SER A 170 -1.83 -2.42 0.71
CA SER A 170 -2.21 -3.72 1.28
C SER A 170 -3.58 -4.22 0.82
N SER A 171 -4.35 -3.36 0.14
CA SER A 171 -5.70 -3.68 -0.34
C SER A 171 -5.68 -4.00 -1.83
N PRO A 172 -6.32 -5.11 -2.26
CA PRO A 172 -6.49 -5.40 -3.67
C PRO A 172 -7.23 -4.26 -4.40
N VAL A 173 -6.83 -3.98 -5.63
CA VAL A 173 -7.41 -2.94 -6.49
C VAL A 173 -8.07 -3.58 -7.69
N TYR A 174 -9.27 -3.11 -8.04
CA TYR A 174 -10.04 -3.61 -9.17
C TYR A 174 -10.58 -2.46 -10.03
N ILE A 175 -10.83 -2.74 -11.31
CA ILE A 175 -11.44 -1.81 -12.25
C ILE A 175 -12.95 -1.72 -11.94
N CYS A 176 -13.44 -0.50 -11.70
CA CYS A 176 -14.84 -0.21 -11.41
C CYS A 176 -15.50 0.74 -12.42
N GLY A 177 -14.77 1.19 -13.45
CA GLY A 177 -15.33 1.96 -14.57
C GLY A 177 -15.76 1.09 -15.75
N ASP A 178 -16.39 1.73 -16.74
CA ASP A 178 -16.91 1.05 -17.95
C ASP A 178 -15.80 0.43 -18.82
N ASP A 179 -14.63 1.08 -18.86
CA ASP A 179 -13.48 0.57 -19.60
C ASP A 179 -12.72 -0.49 -18.78
N THR A 180 -12.96 -1.76 -19.11
CA THR A 180 -12.37 -2.92 -18.44
C THR A 180 -11.02 -3.36 -19.01
N LEU A 181 -10.54 -2.72 -20.07
CA LEU A 181 -9.33 -3.13 -20.81
C LEU A 181 -9.39 -4.57 -21.37
N GLY A 182 -10.60 -5.14 -21.49
CA GLY A 182 -10.78 -6.55 -21.87
C GLY A 182 -10.38 -7.54 -20.77
N GLY A 183 -10.26 -7.07 -19.52
CA GLY A 183 -9.93 -7.91 -18.37
C GLY A 183 -11.08 -8.84 -17.98
N THR A 184 -10.72 -9.98 -17.38
CA THR A 184 -11.65 -11.01 -16.93
C THR A 184 -11.86 -10.93 -15.41
N PRO A 185 -13.09 -11.13 -14.91
CA PRO A 185 -13.36 -11.31 -13.48
C PRO A 185 -12.47 -12.39 -12.84
N HIS A 186 -11.93 -12.10 -11.66
CA HIS A 186 -11.03 -13.01 -10.94
C HIS A 186 -11.66 -13.47 -9.60
N PRO A 187 -11.67 -14.78 -9.27
CA PRO A 187 -12.26 -15.29 -8.02
C PRO A 187 -11.68 -14.67 -6.75
N LEU A 188 -10.34 -14.55 -6.65
CA LEU A 188 -9.65 -13.86 -5.54
C LEU A 188 -10.02 -12.37 -5.37
N TYR A 189 -10.69 -11.76 -6.34
CA TYR A 189 -11.13 -10.37 -6.31
C TYR A 189 -12.65 -10.26 -6.17
N ASN A 190 -13.31 -11.27 -5.57
CA ASN A 190 -14.77 -11.35 -5.46
C ASN A 190 -15.47 -11.24 -6.83
N ASN A 191 -14.91 -11.93 -7.84
CA ASN A 191 -15.38 -11.89 -9.23
C ASN A 191 -15.41 -10.46 -9.82
N LYS A 192 -14.50 -9.59 -9.38
CA LYS A 192 -14.23 -8.29 -9.99
C LYS A 192 -13.02 -8.38 -10.91
N ILE A 193 -12.89 -7.41 -11.81
CA ILE A 193 -11.77 -7.35 -12.76
C ILE A 193 -10.57 -6.70 -12.05
N PRO A 194 -9.49 -7.45 -11.75
CA PRO A 194 -8.34 -6.90 -11.05
C PRO A 194 -7.64 -5.81 -11.89
N MET A 195 -6.99 -4.88 -11.22
CA MET A 195 -6.06 -3.98 -11.89
C MET A 195 -4.92 -4.80 -12.54
N PRO A 196 -4.54 -4.54 -13.80
CA PRO A 196 -3.47 -5.27 -14.47
C PRO A 196 -2.17 -5.34 -13.65
N LEU A 197 -1.48 -6.48 -13.67
CA LEU A 197 -0.33 -6.71 -12.78
C LEU A 197 0.82 -5.72 -13.01
N ILE A 198 1.04 -5.28 -14.25
CA ILE A 198 2.03 -4.24 -14.57
C ILE A 198 1.65 -2.90 -13.93
N MET A 199 0.36 -2.55 -13.97
CA MET A 199 -0.13 -1.36 -13.28
C MET A 199 0.01 -1.49 -11.77
N THR A 200 -0.18 -2.69 -11.20
CA THR A 200 0.07 -2.95 -9.77
C THR A 200 1.52 -2.68 -9.40
N ALA A 201 2.49 -3.16 -10.19
CA ALA A 201 3.90 -2.86 -9.96
C ALA A 201 4.21 -1.35 -10.06
N GLN A 202 3.65 -0.65 -11.05
CA GLN A 202 3.79 0.81 -11.17
C GLN A 202 3.14 1.55 -9.99
N PHE A 203 1.98 1.09 -9.53
CA PHE A 203 1.28 1.64 -8.38
C PHE A 203 2.11 1.46 -7.10
N GLU A 204 2.77 0.32 -6.91
CA GLU A 204 3.73 0.12 -5.83
C GLU A 204 4.89 1.13 -5.89
N CYS A 205 5.55 1.30 -7.04
CA CYS A 205 6.62 2.28 -7.21
C CYS A 205 6.15 3.71 -6.87
N ILE A 206 4.98 4.12 -7.37
CA ILE A 206 4.41 5.44 -7.09
C ILE A 206 4.17 5.61 -5.59
N ASN A 207 3.51 4.65 -4.94
CA ASN A 207 3.21 4.72 -3.51
C ASN A 207 4.48 4.75 -2.65
N TYR A 208 5.48 3.92 -3.00
CA TYR A 208 6.70 3.80 -2.23
C TYR A 208 7.56 5.07 -2.30
N THR A 209 7.80 5.56 -3.51
CA THR A 209 8.70 6.70 -3.75
C THR A 209 8.06 8.03 -3.41
N THR A 210 6.77 8.21 -3.74
CA THR A 210 6.10 9.51 -3.54
C THR A 210 5.65 9.72 -2.09
N PHE A 211 5.31 8.63 -1.39
CA PHE A 211 4.55 8.72 -0.13
C PHE A 211 5.21 7.96 1.01
N LEU A 212 5.37 6.63 0.91
CA LEU A 212 5.82 5.80 2.05
C LEU A 212 7.21 6.22 2.57
N ARG A 213 8.22 6.32 1.69
CA ARG A 213 9.58 6.77 2.05
C ARG A 213 9.58 8.15 2.72
N PRO A 214 9.09 9.23 2.07
CA PRO A 214 9.19 10.58 2.64
C PRO A 214 8.32 10.75 3.90
N TRP A 215 7.09 10.23 3.92
CA TRP A 215 6.21 10.42 5.07
C TRP A 215 6.59 9.57 6.27
N SER A 216 7.09 8.34 6.07
CA SER A 216 7.65 7.55 7.19
C SER A 216 8.80 8.29 7.86
N LYS A 217 9.78 8.75 7.08
CA LYS A 217 10.91 9.55 7.59
C LYS A 217 10.43 10.81 8.33
N ALA A 218 9.45 11.52 7.77
CA ALA A 218 8.91 12.73 8.36
C ALA A 218 8.17 12.46 9.68
N VAL A 219 7.32 11.42 9.74
CA VAL A 219 6.55 11.03 10.93
C VAL A 219 7.49 10.60 12.05
N LEU A 220 8.44 9.71 11.76
CA LEU A 220 9.38 9.21 12.76
C LEU A 220 10.26 10.31 13.33
N LYS A 221 10.76 11.22 12.46
CA LYS A 221 11.54 12.38 12.91
C LYS A 221 10.71 13.28 13.82
N GLN A 222 9.52 13.70 13.39
CA GLN A 222 8.66 14.61 14.15
C GLN A 222 8.22 13.98 15.49
N LEU A 223 7.88 12.70 15.50
CA LEU A 223 7.53 11.97 16.72
C LEU A 223 8.73 11.90 17.68
N ASN A 224 9.91 11.58 17.17
CA ASN A 224 11.14 11.56 17.96
C ASN A 224 11.45 12.94 18.56
N ASP A 225 11.30 14.02 17.77
CA ASP A 225 11.51 15.40 18.23
C ASP A 225 10.55 15.74 19.40
N LEU A 226 9.27 15.37 19.32
CA LEU A 226 8.31 15.59 20.41
C LEU A 226 8.64 14.78 21.68
N VAL A 227 9.01 13.51 21.52
CA VAL A 227 9.39 12.64 22.65
C VAL A 227 10.63 13.18 23.35
N LEU A 228 11.66 13.58 22.60
CA LEU A 228 12.90 14.11 23.15
C LEU A 228 12.76 15.50 23.77
N ALA A 229 11.76 16.28 23.37
CA ALA A 229 11.46 17.57 23.98
C ALA A 229 11.01 17.44 25.45
N LYS A 230 10.55 16.24 25.88
CA LYS A 230 10.15 15.93 27.27
C LYS A 230 9.14 16.92 27.87
N LYS A 231 8.29 17.52 27.03
CA LYS A 231 7.25 18.44 27.48
C LYS A 231 5.93 17.72 27.68
N ARG A 232 5.28 17.97 28.82
CA ARG A 232 3.98 17.39 29.16
C ARG A 232 2.87 17.77 28.16
N GLU A 233 2.96 18.96 27.57
CA GLU A 233 1.97 19.45 26.60
C GLU A 233 1.86 18.58 25.34
N TYR A 234 2.93 17.85 24.97
CA TYR A 234 2.98 16.97 23.81
C TYR A 234 2.48 15.55 24.10
N TRP A 235 2.26 15.18 25.37
CA TRP A 235 1.93 13.82 25.77
C TRP A 235 0.73 13.26 25.01
N PHE A 236 -0.34 14.05 24.86
CA PHE A 236 -1.56 13.61 24.20
C PHE A 236 -1.35 13.38 22.70
N THR A 237 -0.62 14.27 22.02
CA THR A 237 -0.29 14.10 20.60
C THR A 237 0.61 12.87 20.38
N ILE A 238 1.63 12.67 21.23
CA ILE A 238 2.49 11.48 21.19
C ILE A 238 1.63 10.21 21.35
N TYR A 239 0.72 10.19 22.32
CA TYR A 239 -0.20 9.08 22.53
C TYR A 239 -1.05 8.79 21.28
N LEU A 240 -1.69 9.80 20.70
CA LEU A 240 -2.56 9.66 19.53
C LEU A 240 -1.79 9.13 18.31
N VAL A 241 -0.60 9.68 18.05
CA VAL A 241 0.26 9.23 16.94
C VAL A 241 0.69 7.78 17.13
N MET A 242 1.19 7.43 18.33
CA MET A 242 1.60 6.07 18.65
C MET A 242 0.43 5.09 18.51
N PHE A 243 -0.76 5.46 18.97
CA PHE A 243 -1.96 4.65 18.85
C PHE A 243 -2.31 4.36 17.38
N VAL A 244 -2.35 5.40 16.54
CA VAL A 244 -2.65 5.25 15.11
C VAL A 244 -1.59 4.39 14.40
N LEU A 245 -0.31 4.56 14.73
CA LEU A 245 0.79 3.76 14.16
C LEU A 245 0.75 2.29 14.61
N LEU A 246 0.52 2.02 15.89
CA LEU A 246 0.43 0.64 16.40
C LEU A 246 -0.79 -0.08 15.83
N HIS A 247 -1.94 0.60 15.77
CA HIS A 247 -3.13 0.04 15.13
C HIS A 247 -2.91 -0.20 13.63
N SER A 248 -2.22 0.72 12.94
CA SER A 248 -1.80 0.54 11.55
C SER A 248 -1.00 -0.75 11.35
N CYS A 249 0.02 -0.99 12.19
CA CYS A 249 0.82 -2.21 12.13
C CYS A 249 -0.05 -3.46 12.32
N ALA A 250 -0.94 -3.46 13.33
CA ALA A 250 -1.84 -4.58 13.57
C ALA A 250 -2.73 -4.89 12.35
N MET A 251 -3.27 -3.85 11.69
CA MET A 251 -4.10 -4.00 10.50
C MET A 251 -3.32 -4.56 9.30
N ILE A 252 -2.10 -4.06 9.06
CA ILE A 252 -1.24 -4.55 7.97
C ILE A 252 -0.87 -6.00 8.21
N THR A 253 -0.44 -6.35 9.42
CA THR A 253 -0.09 -7.74 9.78
C THR A 253 -1.27 -8.69 9.61
N ARG A 254 -2.48 -8.28 10.01
CA ARG A 254 -3.70 -9.07 9.75
C ARG A 254 -3.92 -9.28 8.26
N ARG A 255 -3.79 -8.23 7.44
CA ARG A 255 -4.00 -8.29 6.00
C ARG A 255 -2.94 -9.15 5.29
N ASP A 256 -1.69 -9.10 5.73
CA ASP A 256 -0.63 -9.98 5.23
C ASP A 256 -0.95 -11.45 5.53
N ALA A 257 -1.43 -11.75 6.74
CA ALA A 257 -1.86 -13.11 7.10
C ALA A 257 -3.05 -13.60 6.27
N GLU A 258 -4.04 -12.74 6.00
CA GLU A 258 -5.16 -13.05 5.10
C GLU A 258 -4.69 -13.29 3.67
N THR A 259 -3.78 -12.45 3.17
CA THR A 259 -3.19 -12.59 1.83
C THR A 259 -2.41 -13.90 1.71
N ALA A 260 -1.58 -14.23 2.70
CA ALA A 260 -0.84 -15.49 2.71
C ALA A 260 -1.78 -16.71 2.66
N ARG A 261 -2.91 -16.68 3.38
CA ARG A 261 -3.94 -17.73 3.29
C ARG A 261 -4.62 -17.78 1.92
N GLN A 262 -4.97 -16.62 1.35
CA GLN A 262 -5.60 -16.52 0.02
C GLN A 262 -4.71 -17.12 -1.08
N TYR A 263 -3.40 -16.87 -1.02
CA TYR A 263 -2.43 -17.36 -1.99
C TYR A 263 -1.75 -18.68 -1.59
N LYS A 264 -2.22 -19.35 -0.52
CA LYS A 264 -1.62 -20.58 0.03
C LYS A 264 -0.09 -20.48 0.21
N MET A 265 0.39 -19.30 0.59
CA MET A 265 1.81 -19.06 0.85
C MET A 265 2.18 -19.63 2.22
N PRO A 266 3.40 -20.16 2.41
CA PRO A 266 3.87 -20.57 3.72
C PRO A 266 3.92 -19.35 4.64
N VAL A 267 3.10 -19.37 5.69
CA VAL A 267 3.17 -18.36 6.76
C VAL A 267 4.39 -18.72 7.60
N SER A 268 5.48 -17.97 7.46
CA SER A 268 6.63 -18.13 8.35
C SER A 268 6.19 -17.73 9.77
N ALA A 269 6.26 -18.68 10.69
CA ALA A 269 6.02 -18.46 12.12
C ALA A 269 7.17 -17.67 12.76
#